data_AF-A0A920JJI2-F1
#
_entry.id   AF-A0A920JJI2-F1
#
_cell.length_a   1.000
_cell.length_b   1.000
_cell.length_c   1.000
_cell.angle_alpha   90.00
_cell.angle_beta   90.00
_cell.angle_gamma   90.00
#
_symmetry.space_group_name_H-M   'P 1'
#
loop_
_entity.id
_entity.type
_entity.pdbx_description
1 polymer ?
#
loop_
_entity_poly.entity_id
_entity_poly.type
_entity_poly.pdbx_seq_one_letter_code
_entity_poly.pdbx_strand_id
1 'polypeptide(L)'
;MGIGRSITVNDDVKNWFAYGTENEFCLSDFDVILMRKDPPFDMEYIYATYILDLAKMGGAKVINDPSAIRNLNEKVSITMFPSVTPPTLVTSNQSDLESFLNQQEKIVVKPLDGMGGRSIFIVEKGEPNTNTIFEGKRREQ
;
A
#
# COMPACT_ATOMS: atom_id res chain seq x y z
N MET A 1 20.15 11.72 5.42
CA MET A 1 20.32 12.62 4.28
C MET A 1 19.57 12.06 3.08
N GLY A 2 19.09 12.89 2.17
CA GLY A 2 18.45 12.49 0.91
C GLY A 2 18.91 13.38 -0.24
N ILE A 3 18.95 12.83 -1.45
CA ILE A 3 19.34 13.57 -2.66
C ILE A 3 18.08 14.17 -3.28
N GLY A 4 18.11 15.46 -3.60
CA GLY A 4 16.98 16.17 -4.18
C GLY A 4 17.37 17.40 -4.97
N ARG A 5 16.37 18.09 -5.51
CA ARG A 5 16.52 19.38 -6.20
C ARG A 5 15.48 20.35 -5.65
N SER A 6 15.87 21.61 -5.46
CA SER A 6 14.88 22.66 -5.26
C SER A 6 14.05 22.84 -6.53
N ILE A 7 12.79 23.22 -6.38
CA ILE A 7 11.92 23.61 -7.47
C ILE A 7 11.49 25.06 -7.27
N THR A 8 11.67 25.87 -8.29
CA THR A 8 11.08 27.20 -8.38
C THR A 8 9.87 27.10 -9.29
N VAL A 9 8.72 27.60 -8.84
CA VAL A 9 7.46 27.59 -9.61
C VAL A 9 7.12 29.02 -9.98
N ASN A 10 6.72 29.25 -11.23
CA ASN A 10 6.34 30.57 -11.75
C ASN A 10 4.92 30.51 -12.34
N ASP A 11 4.20 31.62 -12.28
CA ASP A 11 2.93 31.79 -12.98
C ASP A 11 3.17 32.18 -14.45
N ASP A 12 3.73 31.25 -15.23
CA ASP A 12 4.00 31.40 -16.67
C ASP A 12 3.70 30.08 -17.39
N VAL A 13 2.90 30.12 -18.47
CA VAL A 13 2.42 28.90 -19.15
C VAL A 13 3.56 28.10 -19.81
N LYS A 14 4.70 28.72 -20.13
CA LYS A 14 5.82 28.07 -20.83
C LYS A 14 6.94 27.64 -19.87
N ASN A 15 7.19 28.43 -18.84
CA ASN A 15 8.28 28.27 -17.87
C ASN A 15 7.71 28.19 -16.45
N TRP A 16 6.65 27.39 -16.28
CA TRP A 16 5.90 27.26 -15.03
C TRP A 16 6.72 26.66 -13.88
N PHE A 17 7.90 26.07 -14.17
CA PHE A 17 8.84 25.62 -13.15
C PHE A 17 10.28 25.54 -13.67
N ALA A 18 11.23 25.55 -12.73
CA ALA A 18 12.62 25.23 -12.98
C ALA A 18 13.19 24.41 -11.81
N TYR A 19 14.02 23.41 -12.13
CA TYR A 19 14.79 22.69 -11.13
C TYR A 19 16.11 23.40 -10.84
N GLY A 20 16.50 23.45 -9.57
CA GLY A 20 17.85 23.77 -9.15
C GLY A 20 18.83 22.61 -9.40
N THR A 21 20.06 22.79 -8.93
CA THR A 21 21.05 21.72 -8.95
C THR A 21 20.70 20.62 -7.94
N GLU A 22 21.17 19.42 -8.23
CA GLU A 22 21.06 18.29 -7.32
C GLU A 22 21.96 18.51 -6.11
N ASN A 23 21.41 18.33 -4.92
CA ASN A 23 22.11 18.52 -3.66
C ASN A 23 21.66 17.48 -2.64
N GLU A 24 22.45 17.33 -1.58
CA GLU A 24 22.13 16.52 -0.43
C GLU A 24 21.41 17.36 0.63
N PHE A 25 20.31 16.85 1.17
CA PHE A 25 19.49 17.52 2.18
C PHE A 25 19.34 16.66 3.43
N CYS A 26 19.36 17.27 4.61
CA CYS A 26 18.90 16.59 5.80
C CYS A 26 17.37 16.52 5.75
N LEU A 27 16.80 15.33 5.94
CA LEU A 27 15.35 15.16 5.87
C LEU A 27 14.63 15.91 7.01
N SER A 28 15.30 16.09 8.16
CA SER A 28 14.75 16.82 9.30
C SER A 28 14.65 18.34 9.08
N ASP A 29 15.33 18.87 8.05
CA ASP A 29 15.31 20.32 7.74
C ASP A 29 14.04 20.72 6.98
N PHE A 30 13.26 19.75 6.50
CA PHE A 30 11.99 20.02 5.82
C PHE A 30 10.86 20.20 6.84
N ASP A 31 10.08 21.27 6.68
CA ASP A 31 8.86 21.47 7.46
C ASP A 31 7.87 20.31 7.25
N VAL A 32 7.75 19.84 6.00
CA VAL A 32 6.83 18.79 5.59
C VAL A 32 7.48 17.85 4.58
N ILE A 33 7.30 16.54 4.77
CA ILE A 33 7.65 15.50 3.81
C ILE A 33 6.38 14.77 3.39
N LEU A 34 6.14 14.67 2.08
CA LEU A 34 5.03 13.91 1.51
C LEU A 34 5.54 12.53 1.05
N MET A 35 5.14 11.45 1.74
CA MET A 35 5.41 10.08 1.31
C MET A 35 4.46 9.73 0.16
N ARG A 36 4.92 9.95 -1.07
CA ARG A 36 4.17 9.74 -2.32
C ARG A 36 4.78 8.66 -3.21
N LYS A 37 5.58 7.76 -2.63
CA LYS A 37 6.04 6.57 -3.33
C LYS A 37 4.81 5.71 -3.67
N ASP A 38 4.65 5.39 -4.95
CA ASP A 38 3.63 4.44 -5.39
C ASP A 38 3.97 3.03 -4.87
N PRO A 39 2.96 2.19 -4.57
CA PRO A 39 3.17 0.78 -4.24
C PRO A 39 3.87 0.00 -5.40
N PRO A 40 4.29 -1.26 -5.18
CA PRO A 40 3.83 -2.21 -4.15
C PRO A 40 4.28 -1.85 -2.73
N PHE A 41 3.54 -2.35 -1.74
CA PHE A 41 3.92 -2.25 -0.33
C PHE A 41 4.88 -3.40 -0.01
N ASP A 42 6.16 -3.20 -0.33
CA ASP A 42 7.25 -4.15 -0.15
C ASP A 42 8.20 -3.74 0.99
N MET A 43 9.30 -4.48 1.14
CA MET A 43 10.31 -4.17 2.16
C MET A 43 11.00 -2.83 1.93
N GLU A 44 11.18 -2.38 0.68
CA GLU A 44 11.75 -1.06 0.40
C GLU A 44 10.80 0.04 0.86
N TYR A 45 9.49 -0.13 0.63
CA TYR A 45 8.45 0.76 1.15
C TYR A 45 8.53 0.84 2.69
N ILE A 46 8.65 -0.31 3.36
CA ILE A 46 8.78 -0.37 4.83
C ILE A 46 10.08 0.32 5.29
N TYR A 47 11.22 0.06 4.66
CA TYR A 47 12.48 0.72 5.04
C TYR A 47 12.43 2.24 4.88
N ALA A 48 11.78 2.73 3.82
CA ALA A 48 11.54 4.16 3.64
C ALA A 48 10.75 4.73 4.83
N THR A 49 9.75 4.02 5.36
CA THR A 49 9.01 4.49 6.53
C THR A 49 9.87 4.59 7.79
N TYR A 50 10.88 3.74 7.99
CA TYR A 50 11.80 3.87 9.13
C TYR A 50 12.71 5.10 9.00
N ILE A 51 13.18 5.40 7.79
CA ILE A 51 13.95 6.62 7.53
C ILE A 51 13.09 7.86 7.79
N LEU A 52 11.83 7.83 7.36
CA LEU A 52 10.88 8.91 7.59
C LEU A 52 10.51 9.07 9.08
N ASP A 53 10.48 8.00 9.86
CA ASP A 53 10.35 8.13 11.32
C ASP A 53 11.51 8.88 11.95
N LEU A 54 12.75 8.65 11.49
CA LEU A 54 13.91 9.41 11.97
C LEU A 54 13.81 10.90 11.60
N ALA A 55 13.36 11.21 10.38
CA ALA A 55 13.11 12.59 9.97
C ALA A 55 12.01 13.25 10.84
N LYS A 56 10.94 12.49 11.12
CA LYS A 56 9.86 12.91 12.01
C LYS A 56 10.33 13.18 13.44
N MET A 57 11.19 12.30 13.99
CA MET A 57 11.82 12.51 15.29
C MET A 57 12.72 13.75 15.33
N GLY A 58 13.30 14.12 14.18
CA GLY A 58 14.10 15.32 14.01
C GLY A 58 13.30 16.63 13.85
N GLY A 59 11.96 16.56 13.81
CA GLY A 59 11.08 17.72 13.76
C GLY A 59 10.27 17.88 12.47
N ALA A 60 10.58 17.12 11.41
CA ALA A 60 9.84 17.19 10.16
C ALA A 60 8.42 16.62 10.30
N LYS A 61 7.42 17.23 9.64
CA LYS A 61 6.08 16.64 9.56
C LYS A 61 5.98 15.69 8.37
N VAL A 62 5.83 14.40 8.62
CA VAL A 62 5.65 13.40 7.53
C VAL A 62 4.17 13.10 7.30
N ILE A 63 3.75 13.13 6.03
CA ILE A 63 2.37 12.84 5.61
C ILE A 63 2.38 11.77 4.52
N ASN A 64 1.71 10.62 4.68
CA ASN A 64 1.04 10.16 5.90
C ASN A 64 2.04 9.69 6.97
N ASP A 65 1.55 9.49 8.19
CA ASP A 65 2.38 9.03 9.31
C ASP A 65 3.08 7.68 8.99
N PRO A 66 4.41 7.58 9.09
CA PRO A 66 5.14 6.37 8.67
C PRO A 66 4.73 5.11 9.46
N SER A 67 4.40 5.25 10.75
CA SER A 67 3.93 4.14 11.58
C SER A 67 2.53 3.70 11.18
N ALA A 68 1.64 4.65 10.87
CA ALA A 68 0.30 4.34 10.39
C ALA A 68 0.35 3.59 9.05
N ILE A 69 1.25 3.99 8.14
CA ILE A 69 1.46 3.30 6.86
C ILE A 69 1.84 1.82 7.08
N ARG A 70 2.74 1.52 8.03
CA ARG A 70 3.11 0.12 8.35
C ARG A 70 1.99 -0.67 9.00
N ASN A 71 1.22 -0.02 9.87
CA ASN A 71 0.25 -0.70 10.73
C ASN A 71 -1.13 -0.86 10.06
N LEU A 72 -1.45 -0.06 9.06
CA LEU A 72 -2.77 -0.02 8.41
C LEU A 72 -2.67 -0.46 6.95
N ASN A 73 -2.49 -1.77 6.71
CA ASN A 73 -2.59 -2.32 5.36
C ASN A 73 -3.98 -2.00 4.76
N GLU A 74 -4.01 -1.55 3.51
CA GLU A 74 -5.23 -1.07 2.84
C GLU A 74 -6.35 -2.12 2.76
N LYS A 75 -6.01 -3.42 2.70
CA LYS A 75 -6.98 -4.51 2.59
C LYS A 75 -7.33 -5.13 3.93
N VAL A 76 -6.37 -5.25 4.85
CA VAL A 76 -6.62 -5.83 6.18
C VAL A 76 -7.29 -4.83 7.11
N SER A 77 -7.00 -3.54 7.00
CA SER A 77 -7.54 -2.51 7.90
C SER A 77 -9.07 -2.44 7.89
N ILE A 78 -9.72 -2.84 6.79
CA ILE A 78 -11.19 -2.88 6.71
C ILE A 78 -11.81 -3.84 7.75
N THR A 79 -11.06 -4.85 8.21
CA THR A 79 -11.52 -5.80 9.24
C THR A 79 -11.75 -5.13 10.59
N MET A 80 -11.23 -3.92 10.81
CA MET A 80 -11.52 -3.10 11.99
C MET A 80 -12.92 -2.48 11.95
N PHE A 81 -13.61 -2.52 10.80
CA PHE A 81 -14.91 -1.89 10.57
C PHE A 81 -15.95 -2.87 9.98
N PRO A 82 -16.19 -4.03 10.62
CA PRO A 82 -17.00 -5.11 10.04
C PRO A 82 -18.45 -4.72 9.76
N SER A 83 -18.99 -3.70 10.44
CA SER A 83 -20.37 -3.23 10.26
C SER A 83 -20.60 -2.50 8.93
N VAL A 84 -19.53 -2.06 8.26
CA VAL A 84 -19.61 -1.27 7.01
C VAL A 84 -18.82 -1.91 5.87
N THR A 85 -18.46 -3.19 6.01
CA THR A 85 -17.73 -3.97 5.01
C THR A 85 -18.46 -5.27 4.69
N PRO A 86 -18.29 -5.84 3.49
CA PRO A 86 -18.79 -7.19 3.23
C PRO A 86 -18.12 -8.21 4.17
N PRO A 87 -18.74 -9.39 4.38
CA PRO A 87 -18.07 -10.51 5.03
C PRO A 87 -16.67 -10.70 4.43
N THR A 88 -15.65 -10.70 5.29
CA THR A 88 -14.25 -10.70 4.86
C THR A 88 -13.49 -11.75 5.65
N LEU A 89 -12.79 -12.63 4.95
CA LEU A 89 -11.89 -13.62 5.52
C LEU A 89 -10.46 -13.31 5.06
N VAL A 90 -9.53 -13.23 6.02
CA VAL A 90 -8.09 -13.17 5.75
C VAL A 90 -7.49 -14.48 6.25
N THR A 91 -7.00 -15.33 5.35
CA THR A 91 -6.47 -16.64 5.70
C THR A 91 -5.43 -17.11 4.68
N SER A 92 -4.48 -17.93 5.14
CA SER A 92 -3.59 -18.73 4.30
C SER A 92 -4.01 -20.20 4.27
N ASN A 93 -5.13 -20.57 4.89
CA ASN A 93 -5.66 -21.93 4.91
C ASN A 93 -6.72 -22.12 3.82
N GLN A 94 -6.54 -23.16 3.01
CA GLN A 94 -7.45 -23.50 1.93
C GLN A 94 -8.82 -24.00 2.42
N SER A 95 -8.89 -24.77 3.52
CA SER A 95 -10.18 -25.26 4.03
C SER A 95 -11.10 -24.11 4.45
N ASP A 96 -10.51 -23.02 4.95
CA ASP A 96 -11.25 -21.84 5.38
C ASP A 96 -11.77 -21.08 4.15
N LEU A 97 -10.98 -20.98 3.07
CA LEU A 97 -11.41 -20.39 1.80
C LEU A 97 -12.57 -21.18 1.16
N GLU A 98 -12.48 -22.51 1.16
CA GLU A 98 -13.53 -23.38 0.65
C GLU A 98 -14.81 -23.26 1.48
N SER A 99 -14.68 -23.23 2.81
CA SER A 99 -15.81 -23.02 3.72
C SER A 99 -16.47 -21.67 3.50
N PHE A 100 -15.67 -20.62 3.30
CA PHE A 100 -16.15 -19.27 3.03
C PHE A 100 -16.86 -19.16 1.68
N LEU A 101 -16.31 -19.76 0.62
CA LEU A 101 -16.96 -19.86 -0.70
C LEU A 101 -18.29 -20.61 -0.60
N ASN A 102 -18.34 -21.71 0.15
CA ASN A 102 -19.56 -22.47 0.35
C ASN A 102 -20.64 -21.68 1.09
N GLN A 103 -20.26 -20.80 2.02
CA GLN A 103 -21.17 -19.95 2.79
C GLN A 103 -21.67 -18.75 1.98
N GLN A 104 -20.80 -18.11 1.20
CA GLN A 104 -21.12 -16.86 0.49
C GLN A 104 -21.57 -17.08 -0.97
N GLU A 105 -21.36 -18.29 -1.52
CA GLU A 105 -21.66 -18.73 -2.90
C GLU A 105 -20.92 -18.00 -4.03
N LYS A 106 -20.49 -16.75 -3.79
CA LYS A 106 -19.70 -15.92 -4.71
C LYS A 106 -18.80 -14.98 -3.90
N ILE A 107 -17.50 -15.05 -4.15
CA ILE A 107 -16.50 -14.28 -3.39
C ILE A 107 -15.52 -13.54 -4.31
N VAL A 108 -14.88 -12.52 -3.75
CA VAL A 108 -13.73 -11.85 -4.38
C VAL A 108 -12.46 -12.29 -3.65
N VAL A 109 -11.53 -12.92 -4.38
CA VAL A 109 -10.21 -13.33 -3.88
C VAL A 109 -9.16 -12.34 -4.37
N LYS A 110 -8.34 -11.81 -3.45
CA LYS A 110 -7.31 -10.82 -3.74
C LYS A 110 -6.11 -10.98 -2.81
N PRO A 111 -4.86 -10.80 -3.29
CA PRO A 111 -3.68 -10.79 -2.44
C PRO A 111 -3.60 -9.50 -1.59
N LEU A 112 -2.80 -9.51 -0.53
CA LEU A 112 -2.71 -8.39 0.42
C LEU A 112 -1.78 -7.26 -0.05
N ASP A 113 -0.75 -7.58 -0.81
CA ASP A 113 0.37 -6.73 -1.23
C ASP A 113 0.18 -6.02 -2.60
N GLY A 114 -0.70 -6.54 -3.45
CA GLY A 114 -0.94 -6.01 -4.81
C GLY A 114 -1.71 -4.69 -4.84
N MET A 115 -1.61 -3.96 -5.97
CA MET A 115 -2.35 -2.72 -6.26
C MET A 115 -2.94 -2.73 -7.68
N GLY A 116 -3.85 -1.80 -7.97
CA GLY A 116 -4.30 -1.52 -9.35
C GLY A 116 -5.10 -2.64 -10.02
N GLY A 117 -5.86 -3.42 -9.26
CA GLY A 117 -6.71 -4.48 -9.80
C GLY A 117 -5.96 -5.78 -10.17
N ARG A 118 -4.64 -5.84 -9.97
CA ARG A 118 -3.85 -7.04 -10.24
C ARG A 118 -4.25 -8.17 -9.28
N SER A 119 -4.37 -9.38 -9.83
CA SER A 119 -4.67 -10.60 -9.07
C SER A 119 -6.00 -10.56 -8.30
N ILE A 120 -7.00 -9.83 -8.78
CA ILE A 120 -8.37 -9.87 -8.24
C ILE A 120 -9.19 -10.87 -9.05
N PHE A 121 -9.79 -11.84 -8.35
CA PHE A 121 -10.60 -12.90 -8.94
C PHE A 121 -12.00 -12.89 -8.33
N ILE A 122 -13.01 -13.04 -9.17
CA ILE A 122 -14.36 -13.36 -8.72
C ILE A 122 -14.50 -14.87 -8.86
N VAL A 123 -14.85 -15.56 -7.77
CA VAL A 123 -14.99 -17.01 -7.74
C VAL A 123 -16.41 -17.36 -7.33
N GLU A 124 -17.07 -18.17 -8.15
CA GLU A 124 -18.41 -18.70 -7.87
C GLU A 124 -18.35 -20.16 -7.43
N LYS A 125 -19.28 -20.57 -6.57
CA LYS A 125 -19.36 -21.96 -6.10
C LYS A 125 -19.57 -22.91 -7.28
N GLY A 126 -18.70 -23.91 -7.39
CA GLY A 126 -18.70 -24.87 -8.49
C GLY A 126 -17.83 -24.47 -9.69
N GLU A 127 -17.11 -23.35 -9.61
CA GLU A 127 -16.17 -22.94 -10.67
C GLU A 127 -14.98 -23.92 -10.78
N PRO A 128 -14.66 -24.43 -11.99
CA PRO A 128 -13.60 -25.42 -12.19
C PRO A 128 -12.21 -24.96 -11.73
N ASN A 129 -11.93 -23.66 -11.77
CA ASN A 129 -10.61 -23.10 -11.50
C ASN A 129 -10.39 -22.70 -10.03
N THR A 130 -11.35 -22.96 -9.14
CA THR A 130 -11.33 -22.55 -7.73
C THR A 130 -10.00 -22.91 -7.04
N ASN A 131 -9.58 -24.18 -7.15
CA ASN A 131 -8.36 -24.66 -6.49
C ASN A 131 -7.09 -23.99 -7.02
N THR A 132 -7.00 -23.77 -8.34
CA THR A 132 -5.86 -23.09 -8.96
C THR A 132 -5.76 -21.63 -8.51
N ILE A 133 -6.90 -20.94 -8.41
CA ILE A 133 -6.96 -19.56 -7.90
C ILE A 133 -6.51 -19.52 -6.44
N PHE A 134 -7.02 -20.44 -5.59
CA PHE A 134 -6.65 -20.49 -4.18
C PHE A 134 -5.17 -20.84 -3.97
N GLU A 135 -4.64 -21.83 -4.68
CA GLU A 135 -3.21 -22.20 -4.57
C GLU A 135 -2.28 -21.07 -5.02
N GLY A 136 -2.57 -20.45 -6.17
CA GLY A 136 -1.73 -19.38 -6.71
C GLY A 136 -1.58 -18.19 -5.76
N LYS A 137 -2.64 -17.86 -5.01
CA LYS A 137 -2.63 -16.69 -4.10
C LYS A 137 -2.09 -16.99 -2.69
N ARG A 138 -1.88 -18.26 -2.38
CA ARG A 138 -1.20 -18.69 -1.14
C ARG A 138 0.32 -18.76 -1.30
N ARG A 139 0.81 -19.12 -2.50
CA ARG A 139 2.25 -19.32 -2.78
C ARG A 139 3.01 -18.06 -3.21
N GLU A 140 2.30 -16.98 -3.53
CA GLU A 140 2.88 -15.67 -3.85
C GLU A 140 3.25 -14.85 -2.58
N GLN A 141 3.16 -15.44 -1.38
CA GLN A 141 3.57 -14.85 -0.09
C GLN A 141 4.79 -15.56 0.50
#